data_AF-A0A1G9ZBA9-F1
#
_entry.id   AF-A0A1G9ZBA9-F1
#
_cell.length_a   1.000
_cell.length_b   1.000
_cell.length_c   1.000
_cell.angle_alpha   90.00
_cell.angle_beta   90.00
_cell.angle_gamma   90.00
#
_symmetry.space_group_name_H-M   'P 1'
#
loop_
_entity.id
_entity.type
_entity.pdbx_description
1 polymer ?
#
loop_
_entity_poly.entity_id
_entity_poly.type
_entity_poly.pdbx_seq_one_letter_code
_entity_poly.pdbx_strand_id
1 'polypeptide(L)'
;MHICPNLSYESIIEYIIPKERVIELANTDVRLQLFSGNNFTNRRIVFRRGGVAVRDLGAFRFDNVLSSFRLRNISTTDSVTLVLFSRINFQGSIRIFRGQQNVSNLGNFNNLTSSLILVGRNLTNSQIQQIQSTGIAPRDILVVRQ
;
A
#
# COMPACT_ATOMS: atom_id res chain seq x y z
N MET A 1 -49.76 -9.75 2.58
CA MET A 1 -48.54 -10.46 2.15
C MET A 1 -47.49 -9.41 1.83
N HIS A 2 -46.64 -9.09 2.81
CA HIS A 2 -45.56 -8.10 2.66
C HIS A 2 -44.25 -8.84 2.93
N ILE A 3 -43.42 -8.94 1.91
CA ILE A 3 -42.16 -9.69 1.92
C ILE A 3 -41.11 -8.82 2.63
N CYS A 4 -40.49 -9.32 3.70
CA CYS A 4 -39.35 -8.66 4.33
C CYS A 4 -38.12 -8.76 3.41
N PRO A 5 -37.39 -7.66 3.14
CA PRO A 5 -36.11 -7.74 2.46
C PRO A 5 -35.02 -8.29 3.39
N ASN A 6 -34.21 -9.19 2.85
CA ASN A 6 -33.10 -9.85 3.51
C ASN A 6 -31.98 -8.82 3.78
N LEU A 7 -31.91 -8.31 5.01
CA LEU A 7 -30.84 -7.43 5.46
C LEU A 7 -29.59 -8.28 5.71
N SER A 8 -28.55 -8.04 4.90
CA SER A 8 -27.23 -8.64 5.05
C SER A 8 -26.68 -8.34 6.46
N TYR A 9 -26.12 -9.36 7.12
CA TYR A 9 -25.52 -9.28 8.47
C TYR A 9 -24.47 -8.17 8.62
N GLU A 10 -23.88 -7.71 7.51
CA GLU A 10 -22.96 -6.57 7.46
C GLU A 10 -23.60 -5.26 7.97
N SER A 11 -24.91 -5.07 7.80
CA SER A 11 -25.61 -3.84 8.20
C SER A 11 -26.00 -3.80 9.68
N ILE A 12 -25.96 -4.93 10.39
CA ILE A 12 -26.39 -5.02 11.81
C ILE A 12 -25.22 -4.67 12.75
N ILE A 13 -23.98 -4.91 12.34
CA ILE A 13 -22.78 -4.63 13.16
C ILE A 13 -22.55 -3.12 13.33
N GLU A 14 -22.87 -2.31 12.31
CA GLU A 14 -22.69 -0.85 12.37
C GLU A 14 -23.63 -0.15 13.37
N TYR A 15 -24.73 -0.77 13.79
CA TYR A 15 -25.69 -0.14 14.70
C TYR A 15 -25.32 -0.30 16.20
N ILE A 16 -24.43 -1.23 16.55
CA ILE A 16 -24.16 -1.58 17.96
C ILE A 16 -22.83 -0.99 18.48
N ILE A 17 -21.90 -0.59 17.60
CA ILE A 17 -20.62 0.00 18.00
C ILE A 17 -20.61 1.49 17.63
N PRO A 18 -20.56 2.42 18.59
CA PRO A 18 -20.34 3.83 18.29
C PRO A 18 -19.03 3.97 17.51
N LYS A 19 -19.08 4.72 16.40
CA LYS A 19 -18.00 4.88 15.40
C LYS A 19 -16.64 5.29 15.99
N GLU A 20 -16.62 5.80 17.22
CA GLU A 20 -15.44 6.19 18.00
C GLU A 20 -14.75 5.03 18.75
N ARG A 21 -15.38 3.84 18.83
CA ARG A 21 -14.83 2.64 19.51
C ARG A 21 -14.54 1.45 18.59
N VAL A 22 -14.64 1.62 17.29
CA VAL A 22 -13.94 0.71 16.38
C VAL A 22 -12.47 1.08 16.51
N ILE A 23 -11.71 0.27 17.24
CA ILE A 23 -10.24 0.31 17.15
C ILE A 23 -9.97 0.19 15.66
N GLU A 24 -9.46 1.24 15.00
CA GLU A 24 -9.08 1.19 13.58
C GLU A 24 -8.06 0.06 13.45
N LEU A 25 -8.55 -1.15 13.17
CA LEU A 25 -7.73 -2.29 12.80
C LEU A 25 -7.04 -1.84 11.53
N ALA A 26 -5.75 -1.50 11.64
CA ALA A 26 -4.92 -1.01 10.56
C ALA A 26 -5.25 -1.79 9.29
N ASN A 27 -5.94 -1.15 8.35
CA ASN A 27 -6.68 -1.79 7.25
C ASN A 27 -6.06 -3.11 6.80
N THR A 28 -6.49 -4.24 7.36
CA THR A 28 -5.73 -5.50 7.25
C THR A 28 -5.79 -6.10 5.85
N ASP A 29 -6.66 -5.57 4.99
CA ASP A 29 -6.98 -6.12 3.68
C ASP A 29 -6.28 -5.44 2.50
N VAL A 30 -5.21 -4.70 2.76
CA VAL A 30 -4.34 -4.20 1.71
C VAL A 30 -3.44 -5.33 1.19
N ARG A 31 -3.49 -5.55 -0.12
CA ARG A 31 -2.66 -6.53 -0.84
C ARG A 31 -1.87 -5.84 -1.94
N LEU A 32 -0.55 -5.86 -1.82
CA LEU A 32 0.38 -5.35 -2.83
C LEU A 32 1.13 -6.52 -3.46
N GLN A 33 1.09 -6.60 -4.79
CA GLN A 33 1.90 -7.52 -5.58
C GLN A 33 2.83 -6.70 -6.46
N LEU A 34 4.14 -6.92 -6.31
CA LEU A 34 5.20 -6.27 -7.09
C LEU A 34 5.77 -7.27 -8.09
N PHE A 35 6.04 -6.84 -9.32
CA PHE A 35 6.52 -7.68 -10.41
C PHE A 35 7.74 -7.08 -11.08
N SER A 36 8.73 -7.92 -11.37
CA SER A 36 9.97 -7.46 -12.01
C SER A 36 9.84 -7.29 -13.53
N GLY A 37 8.79 -7.84 -14.14
CA GLY A 37 8.47 -7.64 -15.55
C GLY A 37 7.28 -6.72 -15.74
N ASN A 38 7.15 -6.19 -16.96
CA ASN A 38 5.93 -5.52 -17.40
C ASN A 38 4.76 -6.51 -17.47
N ASN A 39 3.53 -6.01 -17.47
CA ASN A 39 2.31 -6.79 -17.57
C ASN A 39 2.20 -7.92 -16.52
N PHE A 40 2.72 -7.67 -15.31
CA PHE A 40 2.64 -8.59 -14.17
C PHE A 40 3.38 -9.92 -14.37
N THR A 41 4.55 -9.87 -15.01
CA THR A 41 5.36 -11.06 -15.34
C THR A 41 6.62 -11.16 -14.47
N ASN A 42 7.35 -12.27 -14.63
CA ASN A 42 8.61 -12.58 -13.96
C ASN A 42 8.48 -12.70 -12.44
N ARG A 43 9.51 -12.28 -11.70
CA ARG A 43 9.61 -12.46 -10.25
C ARG A 43 8.57 -11.59 -9.56
N ARG A 44 7.91 -12.17 -8.54
CA ARG A 44 6.84 -11.53 -7.78
C ARG A 44 7.12 -11.48 -6.28
N ILE A 45 6.85 -10.35 -5.64
CA ILE A 45 6.76 -10.20 -4.18
C ILE A 45 5.32 -9.84 -3.80
N VAL A 46 4.85 -10.35 -2.67
CA VAL A 46 3.50 -10.09 -2.17
C VAL A 46 3.54 -9.62 -0.72
N PHE A 47 2.90 -8.48 -0.44
CA PHE A 47 2.64 -7.99 0.90
C PHE A 47 1.13 -8.08 1.19
N ARG A 48 0.77 -8.63 2.37
CA ARG A 48 -0.62 -8.82 2.82
C ARG A 48 -0.80 -8.20 4.21
N ARG A 49 -0.84 -6.86 4.27
CA ARG A 49 -0.97 -6.07 5.51
C ARG A 49 -1.36 -4.64 5.18
N GLY A 50 -2.11 -3.99 6.07
CA GLY A 50 -2.48 -2.57 6.02
C GLY A 50 -1.38 -1.53 6.06
N GLY A 51 -0.12 -1.95 6.15
CA GLY A 51 1.00 -1.03 6.22
C GLY A 51 2.34 -1.75 6.21
N VAL A 52 3.20 -1.40 5.26
CA VAL A 52 4.59 -1.84 5.23
C VAL A 52 5.49 -0.74 4.68
N ALA A 53 6.63 -0.53 5.31
CA ALA A 53 7.70 0.31 4.83
C ALA A 53 8.96 -0.53 4.67
N VAL A 54 9.45 -0.66 3.43
CA VAL A 54 10.68 -1.38 3.12
C VAL A 54 11.76 -0.35 2.86
N ARG A 55 12.75 -0.28 3.77
CA ARG A 55 13.86 0.69 3.65
C ARG A 55 14.85 0.34 2.56
N ASP A 56 15.02 -0.94 2.28
CA ASP A 56 15.91 -1.44 1.24
C ASP A 56 15.29 -2.68 0.58
N LEU A 57 14.97 -2.58 -0.72
CA LEU A 57 14.45 -3.71 -1.49
C LEU A 57 15.52 -4.76 -1.82
N GLY A 58 16.80 -4.45 -1.60
CA GLY A 58 17.92 -5.39 -1.62
C GLY A 58 17.72 -6.54 -0.64
N ALA A 59 17.02 -6.32 0.49
CA ALA A 59 16.64 -7.37 1.43
C ALA A 59 15.78 -8.48 0.79
N PHE A 60 15.08 -8.18 -0.30
CA PHE A 60 14.31 -9.14 -1.09
C PHE A 60 14.96 -9.47 -2.44
N ARG A 61 16.22 -9.05 -2.63
CA ARG A 61 16.94 -9.03 -3.91
C ARG A 61 16.16 -8.30 -5.00
N PHE A 62 15.26 -7.37 -4.67
CA PHE A 62 14.28 -6.74 -5.56
C PHE A 62 14.56 -5.26 -5.84
N ASP A 63 15.75 -4.81 -5.47
CA ASP A 63 16.26 -3.49 -5.79
C ASP A 63 16.33 -3.30 -7.31
N ASN A 64 15.89 -2.13 -7.80
CA ASN A 64 16.03 -1.69 -9.19
C ASN A 64 15.50 -2.67 -10.26
N VAL A 65 14.49 -3.49 -9.92
CA VAL A 65 13.86 -4.40 -10.89
C VAL A 65 12.35 -4.23 -11.03
N LEU A 66 11.71 -3.43 -10.17
CA LEU A 66 10.26 -3.27 -10.19
C LEU A 66 9.81 -2.61 -11.51
N SER A 67 8.89 -3.27 -12.22
CA SER A 67 8.36 -2.79 -13.50
C SER A 67 6.82 -2.72 -13.55
N SER A 68 6.11 -3.52 -12.74
CA SER A 68 4.65 -3.46 -12.66
C SER A 68 4.13 -3.88 -11.28
N PHE A 69 2.91 -3.48 -10.92
CA PHE A 69 2.30 -3.86 -9.64
C PHE A 69 0.78 -3.96 -9.68
N ARG A 70 0.22 -4.74 -8.75
CA ARG A 70 -1.21 -4.77 -8.43
C ARG A 70 -1.41 -4.37 -6.99
N LEU A 71 -2.19 -3.31 -6.76
CA LEU A 71 -2.55 -2.83 -5.43
C LEU A 71 -4.05 -3.00 -5.25
N ARG A 72 -4.44 -3.75 -4.22
CA ARG A 72 -5.85 -3.97 -3.86
C ARG A 72 -6.09 -3.60 -2.41
N ASN A 73 -7.26 -3.08 -2.12
CA ASN A 73 -7.76 -2.84 -0.77
C ASN A 73 -9.20 -3.34 -0.70
N ILE A 74 -9.42 -4.43 0.03
CA ILE A 74 -10.72 -5.13 0.01
C ILE A 74 -11.74 -4.42 0.92
N SER A 75 -11.29 -3.80 2.02
CA SER A 75 -12.17 -3.16 3.00
C SER A 75 -12.52 -1.71 2.64
N THR A 76 -11.59 -0.96 2.04
CA THR A 76 -11.80 0.45 1.65
C THR A 76 -11.01 0.77 0.38
N THR A 77 -11.66 0.69 -0.77
CA THR A 77 -11.02 0.76 -2.10
C THR A 77 -10.18 2.03 -2.34
N ASP A 78 -10.54 3.14 -1.69
CA ASP A 78 -10.00 4.47 -1.97
C ASP A 78 -9.00 4.95 -0.91
N SER A 79 -8.84 4.22 0.19
CA SER A 79 -7.98 4.61 1.31
C SER A 79 -6.70 3.79 1.32
N VAL A 80 -5.83 4.01 0.33
CA VAL A 80 -4.51 3.37 0.28
C VAL A 80 -3.51 4.25 -0.46
N THR A 81 -2.29 4.35 0.06
CA THR A 81 -1.18 5.04 -0.59
C THR A 81 0.00 4.10 -0.73
N LEU A 82 0.50 3.97 -1.96
CA LEU A 82 1.80 3.38 -2.28
C LEU A 82 2.73 4.50 -2.75
N VAL A 83 3.89 4.62 -2.11
CA VAL A 83 4.97 5.51 -2.51
C VAL A 83 6.19 4.67 -2.87
N LEU A 84 6.69 4.85 -4.08
CA LEU A 84 7.92 4.25 -4.57
C LEU A 84 9.02 5.31 -4.54
N PHE A 85 10.20 4.92 -4.08
CA PHE A 85 11.37 5.79 -3.95
C PHE A 85 12.54 5.22 -4.73
N SER A 86 13.26 6.08 -5.44
CA SER A 86 14.35 5.66 -6.32
C SER A 86 15.68 5.37 -5.61
N ARG A 87 15.74 5.58 -4.29
CA ARG A 87 16.88 5.25 -3.44
C ARG A 87 16.38 4.58 -2.16
N ILE A 88 17.29 3.94 -1.43
CA ILE A 88 17.02 3.36 -0.11
C ILE A 88 16.60 4.44 0.90
N ASN A 89 16.05 4.02 2.03
CA ASN A 89 15.68 4.90 3.16
C ASN A 89 14.69 6.03 2.77
N PHE A 90 13.79 5.74 1.83
CA PHE A 90 12.73 6.66 1.37
C PHE A 90 13.28 7.93 0.71
N GLN A 91 14.39 7.81 -0.02
CA GLN A 91 15.08 8.93 -0.66
C GLN A 91 14.96 8.92 -2.19
N GLY A 92 15.44 9.99 -2.83
CA GLY A 92 15.51 10.09 -4.28
C GLY A 92 14.19 10.48 -4.94
N SER A 93 14.04 10.22 -6.23
CA SER A 93 12.83 10.52 -6.98
C SER A 93 11.66 9.66 -6.50
N ILE A 94 10.45 10.22 -6.53
CA ILE A 94 9.26 9.56 -5.99
C ILE A 94 8.21 9.32 -7.07
N ARG A 95 7.45 8.23 -6.89
CA ARG A 95 6.18 8.03 -7.60
C ARG A 95 5.10 7.60 -6.63
N ILE A 96 3.98 8.30 -6.68
CA ILE A 96 2.88 8.17 -5.73
C ILE A 96 1.68 7.56 -6.45
N PHE A 97 1.10 6.53 -5.82
CA PHE A 97 -0.11 5.85 -6.28
C PHE A 97 -1.12 5.85 -5.14
N ARG A 98 -2.36 6.25 -5.44
CA ARG A 98 -3.47 6.30 -4.49
C ARG A 98 -4.62 5.42 -4.96
N GLY A 99 -5.33 4.83 -4.01
CA GLY A 99 -6.42 3.90 -4.31
C GLY A 99 -5.97 2.56 -4.90
N GLN A 100 -6.92 1.66 -5.07
CA GLN A 100 -6.71 0.40 -5.78
C GLN A 100 -6.37 0.65 -7.27
N GLN A 101 -5.29 0.05 -7.75
CA GLN A 101 -4.90 0.14 -9.15
C GLN A 101 -3.96 -0.97 -9.59
N ASN A 102 -4.04 -1.31 -10.87
CA ASN A 102 -3.14 -2.22 -11.53
C ASN A 102 -2.30 -1.42 -12.54
N VAL A 103 -1.00 -1.30 -12.29
CA VAL A 103 -0.08 -0.59 -13.17
C VAL A 103 0.77 -1.63 -13.89
N SER A 104 0.49 -1.84 -15.17
CA SER A 104 1.17 -2.85 -16.00
C SER A 104 2.58 -2.44 -16.44
N ASN A 105 2.92 -1.15 -16.35
CA ASN A 105 4.22 -0.62 -16.72
C ASN A 105 4.46 0.71 -15.97
N LEU A 106 5.60 0.86 -15.29
CA LEU A 106 5.95 2.11 -14.59
C LEU A 106 6.58 3.17 -15.52
N GLY A 107 6.78 2.86 -16.80
CA GLY A 107 7.35 3.75 -17.81
C GLY A 107 8.74 4.22 -17.39
N ASN A 108 8.93 5.54 -17.32
CA ASN A 108 10.19 6.17 -16.89
C ASN A 108 10.62 5.83 -15.46
N PHE A 109 9.78 5.14 -14.68
CA PHE A 109 10.11 4.69 -13.31
C PHE A 109 10.37 3.18 -13.22
N ASN A 110 10.39 2.46 -14.34
CA ASN A 110 10.78 1.05 -14.36
C ASN A 110 12.21 0.90 -13.83
N ASN A 111 12.45 -0.15 -13.04
CA ASN A 111 13.78 -0.53 -12.56
C ASN A 111 14.48 0.55 -11.71
N LEU A 112 13.74 1.52 -11.18
CA LEU A 112 14.31 2.56 -10.33
C LEU A 112 14.02 2.37 -8.84
N THR A 113 13.05 1.53 -8.48
CA THR A 113 12.58 1.47 -7.09
C THR A 113 13.58 0.73 -6.20
N SER A 114 14.04 1.41 -5.14
CA SER A 114 14.95 0.87 -4.11
C SER A 114 14.34 0.83 -2.71
N SER A 115 13.33 1.66 -2.44
CA SER A 115 12.54 1.59 -1.21
C SER A 115 11.08 1.94 -1.46
N LEU A 116 10.19 1.54 -0.56
CA LEU A 116 8.76 1.80 -0.70
C LEU A 116 8.05 1.97 0.63
N ILE A 117 6.91 2.63 0.57
CA ILE A 117 5.94 2.72 1.66
C ILE A 117 4.57 2.38 1.11
N LEU A 118 3.89 1.45 1.76
CA LEU A 118 2.49 1.13 1.57
C LEU A 118 1.76 1.41 2.87
N VAL A 119 0.67 2.16 2.81
CA VAL A 119 -0.22 2.39 3.96
C VAL A 119 -1.67 2.31 3.53
N GLY A 120 -2.51 1.65 4.32
CA GLY A 120 -3.97 1.55 4.13
C GLY A 120 -4.72 2.80 4.55
N ARG A 121 -4.17 3.98 4.23
CA ARG A 121 -4.77 5.30 4.41
C ARG A 121 -4.21 6.26 3.36
N ASN A 122 -4.79 7.45 3.28
CA ASN A 122 -4.31 8.49 2.37
C ASN A 122 -3.18 9.28 3.03
N LEU A 123 -1.99 9.30 2.41
CA LEU A 123 -0.92 10.23 2.78
C LEU A 123 -1.02 11.50 1.94
N THR A 124 -0.89 12.64 2.62
CA THR A 124 -0.77 13.95 1.99
C THR A 124 0.60 14.11 1.35
N ASN A 125 0.72 15.04 0.39
CA ASN A 125 2.03 15.35 -0.20
C ASN A 125 3.02 15.89 0.84
N SER A 126 2.56 16.66 1.83
CA SER A 126 3.41 17.17 2.92
C SER A 126 3.92 16.04 3.83
N GLN A 127 3.09 15.05 4.15
CA GLN A 127 3.53 13.86 4.89
C GLN A 127 4.58 13.06 4.11
N ILE A 128 4.38 12.90 2.80
CA ILE A 128 5.34 12.20 1.93
C ILE A 128 6.68 12.97 1.87
N GLN A 129 6.63 14.29 1.74
CA GLN A 129 7.82 15.15 1.79
C GLN A 129 8.54 15.06 3.14
N GLN A 130 7.80 15.04 4.25
CA GLN A 130 8.38 14.88 5.58
C GLN A 130 9.05 13.51 5.76
N ILE A 131 8.43 12.44 5.26
CA ILE A 131 9.05 11.11 5.27
C ILE A 131 10.33 11.11 4.43
N GLN A 132 10.29 11.73 3.25
CA GLN A 132 11.45 11.84 2.38
C GLN A 132 12.57 12.67 3.03
N SER A 133 12.27 13.77 3.70
CA SER A 133 13.30 14.59 4.35
C SER A 133 13.90 13.94 5.60
N THR A 134 13.13 13.15 6.33
CA THR A 134 13.55 12.56 7.61
C THR A 134 14.01 11.10 7.51
N GLY A 135 13.61 10.36 6.46
CA GLY A 135 13.79 8.91 6.37
C GLY A 135 12.98 8.11 7.41
N ILE A 136 12.06 8.77 8.13
CA ILE A 136 11.24 8.17 9.18
C ILE A 136 9.95 7.66 8.55
N ALA A 137 9.73 6.34 8.65
CA ALA A 137 8.50 5.70 8.18
C ALA A 137 7.28 6.16 9.02
N PRO A 138 6.06 6.11 8.45
CA PRO A 138 4.83 6.27 9.22
C PRO A 138 4.79 5.38 10.47
N ARG A 139 4.06 5.85 11.50
CA ARG A 139 3.77 5.04 12.68
C ARG A 139 2.76 3.93 12.33
N ASP A 140 2.73 2.89 13.17
CA ASP A 140 1.75 1.79 13.13
C ASP A 140 1.82 0.89 11.90
N ILE A 141 2.98 0.85 11.24
CA ILE A 141 3.21 -0.04 10.09
C ILE A 141 4.44 -0.91 10.30
N LEU A 142 4.48 -2.06 9.60
CA LEU A 142 5.65 -2.91 9.62
C LEU A 142 6.81 -2.21 8.93
N VAL A 143 7.96 -2.13 9.60
CA VAL A 143 9.20 -1.67 8.98
C VAL A 143 10.08 -2.87 8.71
N VAL A 144 10.43 -3.07 7.43
CA VAL A 144 11.48 -4.01 7.04
C VAL A 144 12.78 -3.23 6.89
N ARG A 145 13.77 -3.65 7.66
CA ARG A 145 15.16 -3.19 7.60
C ARG A 145 16.01 -4.37 7.11
N GLN A 146 17.14 -4.05 6.48
CA GLN A 146 18.17 -5.03 6.17
C GLN A 146 19.06 -5.25 7.39
#